data_AF-A0A7Y7WU75-F1
#
_entry.id   AF-A0A7Y7WU75-F1
#
_cell.length_a   1.000
_cell.length_b   1.000
_cell.length_c   1.000
_cell.angle_alpha   90.00
_cell.angle_beta   90.00
_cell.angle_gamma   90.00
#
_symmetry.space_group_name_H-M   'P 1'
#
loop_
_entity.id
_entity.type
_entity.pdbx_description
1 polymer ?
#
loop_
_entity_poly.entity_id
_entity_poly.type
_entity_poly.pdbx_seq_one_letter_code
_entity_poly.pdbx_strand_id
1 'polypeptide(L)'
;MIDFVFPLVSAALLNNFVLHWPLGVDPLLQARPDAAGERLALHALGIATSTLMLITTLISHSLYHYVLLPQGLEAFKLFVFLPTSVLLIGPVLTLLARCLPRLPFAGLTTLLLGNAGILGLSLLNAANDQGLAQALLTSLGAGLGFWLVLSLFNDLRQRTFHEEVPLPFRGLPIELIGAGLMGVAFLGFTALVKP
;
A
#
# COMPACT_ATOMS: atom_id res chain seq x y z
N MET A 1 -21.18 4.59 -7.75
CA MET A 1 -20.88 3.66 -6.62
C MET A 1 -19.93 2.53 -7.02
N ILE A 2 -19.79 2.20 -8.30
CA ILE A 2 -18.78 1.28 -8.86
C ILE A 2 -17.45 2.02 -9.17
N ASP A 3 -17.48 3.35 -9.15
CA ASP A 3 -16.36 4.24 -9.50
C ASP A 3 -15.23 4.30 -8.45
N PHE A 4 -15.38 3.61 -7.32
CA PHE A 4 -14.38 3.61 -6.24
C PHE A 4 -13.46 2.39 -6.27
N VAL A 5 -13.92 1.26 -6.77
CA VAL A 5 -13.13 0.01 -6.75
C VAL A 5 -12.08 0.04 -7.86
N PHE A 6 -12.41 0.59 -9.02
CA PHE A 6 -11.53 0.66 -10.18
C PHE A 6 -10.30 1.56 -9.96
N PRO A 7 -10.44 2.83 -9.52
CA PRO A 7 -9.28 3.67 -9.27
C PRO A 7 -8.47 3.18 -8.07
N LEU A 8 -9.10 2.49 -7.12
CA LEU A 8 -8.45 1.96 -5.92
C LEU A 8 -7.60 0.73 -6.21
N VAL A 9 -8.10 -0.19 -7.03
CA VAL A 9 -7.35 -1.38 -7.48
C VAL A 9 -6.28 -0.97 -8.50
N SER A 10 -6.58 -0.07 -9.44
CA SER A 10 -5.57 0.49 -10.35
C SER A 10 -4.55 1.36 -9.64
N ALA A 11 -4.91 2.19 -8.65
CA ALA A 11 -3.93 2.93 -7.85
C ALA A 11 -3.15 2.00 -6.92
N ALA A 12 -3.76 0.95 -6.34
CA ALA A 12 -3.03 -0.04 -5.56
C ALA A 12 -2.06 -0.87 -6.41
N LEU A 13 -2.35 -1.11 -7.70
CA LEU A 13 -1.50 -1.86 -8.62
C LEU A 13 -0.44 -0.98 -9.32
N LEU A 14 -0.83 0.19 -9.82
CA LEU A 14 0.08 1.14 -10.49
C LEU A 14 1.07 1.76 -9.50
N ASN A 15 0.68 1.91 -8.24
CA ASN A 15 1.50 2.55 -7.21
C ASN A 15 2.30 1.54 -6.36
N ASN A 16 2.20 0.25 -6.67
CA ASN A 16 3.05 -0.83 -6.12
C ASN A 16 4.27 -1.12 -7.02
N PHE A 17 4.72 -0.11 -7.76
CA PHE A 17 6.16 0.11 -8.03
C PHE A 17 6.97 0.22 -6.69
N VAL A 18 6.33 0.20 -5.52
CA VAL A 18 6.99 0.00 -4.22
C VAL A 18 7.62 -1.39 -4.07
N LEU A 19 7.43 -2.30 -5.04
CA LEU A 19 8.28 -3.48 -5.22
C LEU A 19 9.73 -3.17 -5.62
N HIS A 20 10.10 -1.90 -5.85
CA HIS A 20 11.44 -1.49 -6.28
C HIS A 20 12.43 -1.11 -5.17
N TRP A 21 12.16 -1.39 -3.89
CA TRP A 21 13.25 -1.45 -2.92
C TRP A 21 12.92 -2.39 -1.77
N PRO A 22 13.92 -3.10 -1.29
CA PRO A 22 14.02 -4.52 -1.45
C PRO A 22 13.53 -5.19 -0.19
N LEU A 23 12.61 -6.14 -0.30
CA LEU A 23 12.54 -7.20 0.70
C LEU A 23 13.76 -8.15 0.54
N GLY A 24 14.97 -7.61 0.27
CA GLY A 24 16.15 -8.31 -0.22
C GLY A 24 17.45 -7.48 -0.43
N VAL A 25 17.70 -6.38 0.31
CA VAL A 25 19.04 -5.73 0.39
C VAL A 25 19.43 -5.60 1.85
N ASP A 26 19.49 -6.74 2.52
CA ASP A 26 20.72 -7.04 3.22
C ASP A 26 21.32 -8.27 2.52
N PRO A 27 22.48 -8.13 1.83
CA PRO A 27 23.19 -9.27 1.24
C PRO A 27 23.51 -10.38 2.27
N LEU A 28 23.44 -10.07 3.56
CA LEU A 28 23.62 -11.00 4.68
C LEU A 28 22.36 -11.82 5.02
N LEU A 29 21.15 -11.36 4.64
CA LEU A 29 19.88 -12.08 4.87
C LEU A 29 19.57 -13.11 3.77
N GLN A 30 20.28 -13.06 2.66
CA GLN A 30 20.29 -14.13 1.65
C GLN A 30 20.81 -15.46 2.20
N ALA A 31 21.38 -15.48 3.41
CA ALA A 31 21.87 -16.68 4.06
C ALA A 31 20.76 -17.60 4.62
N ARG A 32 19.53 -17.11 4.85
CA ARG A 32 18.37 -17.96 5.21
C ARG A 32 17.07 -17.14 5.31
N PRO A 33 16.14 -17.24 4.34
CA PRO A 33 14.77 -16.87 4.61
C PRO A 33 14.12 -18.06 5.32
N ASP A 34 14.02 -18.02 6.64
CA ASP A 34 13.04 -18.89 7.29
C ASP A 34 11.66 -18.44 6.77
N ALA A 35 11.00 -19.28 5.96
CA ALA A 35 9.73 -18.96 5.27
C ALA A 35 8.62 -18.46 6.22
N ALA A 36 8.74 -18.75 7.52
CA ALA A 36 7.86 -18.23 8.57
C ALA A 36 8.06 -16.73 8.84
N GLY A 37 9.31 -16.24 8.86
CA GLY A 37 9.64 -14.84 9.15
C GLY A 37 9.18 -13.89 8.05
N GLU A 38 9.28 -14.33 6.79
CA GLU A 38 8.85 -13.56 5.62
C GLU A 38 7.33 -13.33 5.59
N ARG A 39 6.54 -14.37 5.94
CA ARG A 39 5.08 -14.26 6.04
C ARG A 39 4.64 -13.33 7.18
N LEU A 40 5.32 -13.40 8.32
CA LEU A 40 5.05 -12.52 9.46
C LEU A 40 5.32 -11.04 9.12
N ALA A 41 6.44 -10.76 8.43
CA ALA A 41 6.76 -9.41 7.96
C ALA A 41 5.73 -8.87 6.95
N LEU A 42 5.25 -9.73 6.05
CA LEU A 42 4.20 -9.37 5.10
C LEU A 42 2.90 -8.97 5.80
N HIS A 43 2.44 -9.77 6.77
CA HIS A 43 1.25 -9.44 7.54
C HIS A 43 1.45 -8.16 8.36
N ALA A 44 2.63 -7.95 8.93
CA ALA A 44 2.95 -6.70 9.63
C ALA A 44 2.84 -5.48 8.69
N LEU A 45 3.37 -5.58 7.47
CA LEU A 45 3.30 -4.50 6.48
C LEU A 45 1.87 -4.24 6.01
N GLY A 46 1.06 -5.28 5.74
CA GLY A 46 -0.35 -5.14 5.36
C GLY A 46 -1.20 -4.47 6.45
N ILE A 47 -1.02 -4.88 7.70
CA ILE A 47 -1.74 -4.29 8.84
C ILE A 47 -1.30 -2.83 9.04
N ALA A 48 0.01 -2.56 9.00
CA ALA A 48 0.55 -1.22 9.16
C ALA A 48 0.07 -0.25 8.08
N THR A 49 0.11 -0.66 6.82
CA THR A 49 -0.38 0.14 5.69
C THR A 49 -1.88 0.41 5.79
N SER A 50 -2.71 -0.59 6.10
CA SER A 50 -4.16 -0.36 6.23
C SER A 50 -4.50 0.60 7.38
N THR A 51 -3.83 0.45 8.53
CA THR A 51 -4.06 1.32 9.69
C THR A 51 -3.60 2.74 9.40
N LEU A 52 -2.46 2.88 8.73
CA LEU A 52 -1.93 4.17 8.34
C LEU A 52 -2.81 4.86 7.30
N MET A 53 -3.35 4.13 6.32
CA MET A 53 -4.32 4.66 5.35
C MET A 53 -5.57 5.20 6.04
N LEU A 54 -6.12 4.48 7.03
CA LEU A 54 -7.28 4.93 7.81
C LEU A 54 -6.98 6.21 8.60
N ILE A 55 -5.91 6.22 9.39
CA ILE A 55 -5.55 7.36 10.24
C ILE A 55 -5.18 8.58 9.39
N THR A 56 -4.42 8.38 8.33
CA THR A 56 -4.03 9.46 7.41
C THR A 56 -5.24 10.03 6.69
N THR A 57 -6.21 9.20 6.32
CA THR A 57 -7.46 9.68 5.70
C THR A 57 -8.27 10.52 6.68
N LEU A 58 -8.43 10.06 7.91
CA LEU A 58 -9.17 10.79 8.94
C LEU A 58 -8.58 12.18 9.17
N ILE A 59 -7.26 12.27 9.30
CA ILE A 59 -6.54 13.53 9.53
C ILE A 59 -6.54 14.40 8.28
N SER A 60 -6.24 13.84 7.11
CA SER A 60 -6.17 14.59 5.85
C SER A 60 -7.54 15.13 5.45
N HIS A 61 -8.63 14.37 5.65
CA HIS A 61 -9.99 14.85 5.39
C HIS A 61 -10.37 15.98 6.36
N SER A 62 -10.02 15.84 7.65
CA SER A 62 -10.25 16.91 8.63
C SER A 62 -9.48 18.19 8.27
N LEU A 63 -8.21 18.07 7.89
CA LEU A 63 -7.41 19.21 7.42
C LEU A 63 -8.00 19.83 6.15
N TYR A 64 -8.46 19.00 5.21
CA TYR A 64 -9.06 19.47 3.98
C TYR A 64 -10.34 20.29 4.21
N HIS A 65 -11.27 19.77 5.03
CA HIS A 65 -12.57 20.39 5.25
C HIS A 65 -12.53 21.57 6.24
N TYR A 66 -11.71 21.49 7.28
CA TYR A 66 -11.65 22.53 8.31
C TYR A 66 -10.59 23.61 8.06
N VAL A 67 -9.56 23.35 7.25
CA VAL A 67 -8.45 24.30 7.03
C VAL A 67 -8.42 24.78 5.58
N LEU A 68 -8.36 23.87 4.60
CA LEU A 68 -8.13 24.27 3.21
C LEU A 68 -9.37 24.86 2.55
N LEU A 69 -10.54 24.22 2.71
CA LEU A 69 -11.81 24.65 2.14
C LEU A 69 -12.23 26.07 2.56
N PRO A 70 -12.27 26.45 3.86
CA PRO A 70 -12.70 27.79 4.27
C PRO A 70 -11.72 28.89 3.84
N GLN A 71 -10.46 28.55 3.59
CA GLN A 71 -9.42 29.50 3.18
C GLN A 71 -9.24 29.56 1.64
N GLY A 72 -9.96 28.72 0.89
CA GLY A 72 -9.81 28.63 -0.57
C GLY A 72 -8.44 28.11 -1.03
N LEU A 73 -7.69 27.42 -0.16
CA LEU A 73 -6.31 26.98 -0.41
C LEU A 73 -6.23 25.56 -1.00
N GLU A 74 -7.20 25.20 -1.84
CA GLU A 74 -7.28 23.87 -2.42
C GLU A 74 -6.06 23.47 -3.26
N ALA A 75 -5.41 24.43 -3.92
CA ALA A 75 -4.19 24.18 -4.68
C ALA A 75 -3.02 23.65 -3.81
N PHE A 76 -3.06 23.91 -2.49
CA PHE A 76 -2.03 23.49 -1.55
C PHE A 76 -2.27 22.11 -0.93
N LYS A 77 -3.28 21.35 -1.38
CA LYS A 77 -3.60 19.98 -0.92
C LYS A 77 -2.35 19.09 -0.82
N LEU A 78 -1.51 19.08 -1.86
CA LEU A 78 -0.31 18.23 -1.90
C LEU A 78 0.75 18.63 -0.86
N PHE A 79 0.91 19.93 -0.62
CA PHE A 79 1.83 20.46 0.41
C PHE A 79 1.38 20.15 1.83
N VAL A 80 0.09 19.86 2.04
CA VAL A 80 -0.45 19.47 3.35
C VAL A 80 -0.49 17.94 3.51
N PHE A 81 -0.93 17.21 2.48
CA PHE A 81 -1.12 15.76 2.58
C PHE A 81 0.19 14.97 2.60
N LEU A 82 1.20 15.40 1.84
CA LEU A 82 2.51 14.74 1.81
C LEU A 82 3.17 14.74 3.20
N PRO A 83 3.41 15.89 3.87
CA PRO A 83 4.01 15.86 5.20
C PRO A 83 3.12 15.19 6.24
N THR A 84 1.79 15.29 6.11
CA THR A 84 0.85 14.59 7.00
C THR A 84 1.04 13.08 6.93
N SER A 85 1.11 12.50 5.73
CA SER A 85 1.35 11.05 5.55
C SER A 85 2.69 10.61 6.14
N VAL A 86 3.76 11.40 5.94
CA VAL A 86 5.11 11.10 6.43
C VAL A 86 5.19 11.17 7.95
N LEU A 87 4.63 12.22 8.55
CA LEU A 87 4.66 12.46 9.99
C LEU A 87 3.92 11.36 10.78
N LEU A 88 2.88 10.78 10.18
CA LEU A 88 2.05 9.76 10.84
C LEU A 88 2.69 8.37 10.85
N ILE A 89 3.67 8.07 10.00
CA ILE A 89 4.28 6.74 9.92
C ILE A 89 4.91 6.32 11.26
N GLY A 90 5.77 7.17 11.83
CA GLY A 90 6.48 6.90 13.08
C GLY A 90 5.57 6.58 14.27
N PRO A 91 4.61 7.46 14.64
CA PRO A 91 3.72 7.21 15.77
C PRO A 91 2.80 6.00 15.54
N VAL A 92 2.30 5.80 14.33
CA VAL A 92 1.45 4.63 14.00
C VAL A 92 2.24 3.33 14.13
N LEU A 93 3.46 3.27 13.59
CA LEU A 93 4.31 2.08 13.75
C LEU A 93 4.65 1.78 15.21
N THR A 94 4.93 2.82 16.00
CA THR A 94 5.22 2.66 17.43
C THR A 94 3.99 2.15 18.20
N LEU A 95 2.80 2.64 17.84
CA LEU A 95 1.54 2.17 18.41
C LEU A 95 1.29 0.70 18.04
N LEU A 96 1.45 0.33 16.77
CA LEU A 96 1.27 -1.06 16.32
C LEU A 96 2.26 -2.01 16.97
N ALA A 97 3.53 -1.61 17.11
CA ALA A 97 4.54 -2.41 17.79
C ALA A 97 4.18 -2.70 19.25
N ARG A 98 3.48 -1.77 19.92
CA ARG A 98 2.96 -1.97 21.28
C ARG A 98 1.72 -2.85 21.31
N CYS A 99 0.79 -2.68 20.37
CA CYS A 99 -0.44 -3.47 20.32
C CYS A 99 -0.21 -4.92 19.86
N LEU A 100 0.75 -5.15 18.96
CA LEU A 100 1.00 -6.42 18.28
C LEU A 100 2.49 -6.81 18.41
N PRO A 101 3.00 -7.10 19.61
CA PRO A 101 4.42 -7.40 19.82
C PRO A 101 4.90 -8.69 19.13
N ARG A 102 3.97 -9.51 18.62
CA ARG A 102 4.26 -10.74 17.87
C ARG A 102 4.69 -10.48 16.43
N LEU A 103 4.49 -9.26 15.90
CA LEU A 103 4.78 -8.91 14.51
C LEU A 103 6.01 -8.00 14.40
N PRO A 104 6.88 -8.20 13.39
CA PRO A 104 8.07 -7.38 13.20
C PRO A 104 7.70 -6.05 12.51
N PHE A 105 7.58 -4.97 13.29
CA PHE A 105 7.37 -3.61 12.77
C PHE A 105 8.67 -2.78 12.63
N ALA A 106 9.77 -3.27 13.19
CA ALA A 106 11.07 -2.60 13.09
C ALA A 106 11.56 -2.59 11.63
N GLY A 107 11.94 -1.41 11.12
CA GLY A 107 12.45 -1.24 9.76
C GLY A 107 11.39 -0.98 8.68
N LEU A 108 10.09 -1.07 9.00
CA LEU A 108 9.02 -0.79 8.03
C LEU A 108 8.89 0.70 7.67
N THR A 109 9.51 1.60 8.44
CA THR A 109 9.42 3.06 8.24
C THR A 109 9.85 3.47 6.83
N THR A 110 10.98 2.95 6.33
CA THR A 110 11.48 3.27 4.99
C THR A 110 10.54 2.77 3.89
N LEU A 111 9.95 1.58 4.08
CA LEU A 111 8.98 1.02 3.13
C LEU A 111 7.67 1.83 3.09
N LEU A 112 7.24 2.32 4.24
CA LEU A 112 6.03 3.13 4.36
C LEU A 112 6.23 4.57 3.85
N LEU A 113 7.43 5.14 4.03
CA LEU A 113 7.79 6.46 3.49
C LEU A 113 7.70 6.49 1.96
N GLY A 114 8.09 5.39 1.30
CA GLY A 114 7.97 5.22 -0.14
C GLY A 114 6.55 4.86 -0.63
N ASN A 115 5.58 4.65 0.27
CA ASN A 115 4.25 4.19 -0.12
C ASN A 115 3.39 5.36 -0.62
N ALA A 116 3.47 5.62 -1.92
CA ALA A 116 2.66 6.63 -2.59
C ALA A 116 1.16 6.29 -2.59
N GLY A 117 0.76 5.05 -2.28
CA GLY A 117 -0.64 4.65 -2.15
C GLY A 117 -1.37 5.41 -1.05
N ILE A 118 -0.68 5.72 0.05
CA ILE A 118 -1.24 6.49 1.18
C ILE A 118 -1.57 7.92 0.73
N LEU A 119 -0.62 8.58 0.04
CA LEU A 119 -0.82 9.93 -0.48
C LEU A 119 -1.89 9.95 -1.58
N GLY A 120 -1.84 9.00 -2.51
CA GLY A 120 -2.80 8.88 -3.61
C GLY A 120 -4.24 8.69 -3.12
N LEU A 121 -4.43 7.89 -2.08
CA LEU A 121 -5.74 7.70 -1.44
C LEU A 121 -6.27 8.98 -0.80
N SER A 122 -5.43 9.73 -0.08
CA SER A 122 -5.81 11.03 0.50
C SER A 122 -6.21 12.04 -0.58
N LEU A 123 -5.47 12.09 -1.70
CA LEU A 123 -5.80 12.94 -2.83
C LEU A 123 -7.12 12.52 -3.50
N LEU A 124 -7.34 11.21 -3.69
CA LEU A 124 -8.56 10.66 -4.27
C LEU A 124 -9.78 10.99 -3.39
N ASN A 125 -9.66 10.81 -2.07
CA ASN A 125 -10.72 11.12 -1.13
C ASN A 125 -11.04 12.62 -1.07
N ALA A 126 -10.04 13.50 -1.26
CA ALA A 126 -10.25 14.94 -1.34
C ALA A 126 -10.86 15.39 -2.69
N ALA A 127 -10.61 14.65 -3.78
CA ALA A 127 -11.19 14.92 -5.10
C ALA A 127 -12.65 14.46 -5.19
N ASN A 128 -12.96 13.29 -4.64
CA ASN A 128 -14.28 12.67 -4.66
C ASN A 128 -15.15 13.05 -3.45
N ASP A 129 -14.94 14.22 -2.83
CA ASP A 129 -15.46 14.64 -1.52
C ASP A 129 -16.92 14.22 -1.22
N GLN A 130 -17.06 13.00 -0.69
CA GLN A 130 -18.33 12.32 -0.41
C GLN A 130 -18.58 12.19 1.11
N GLY A 131 -17.82 12.96 1.89
CA GLY A 131 -17.86 12.96 3.35
C GLY A 131 -16.98 11.89 4.00
N LEU A 132 -16.78 12.07 5.31
CA LEU A 132 -15.89 11.27 6.15
C LEU A 132 -16.21 9.77 6.13
N ALA A 133 -17.49 9.40 6.19
CA ALA A 133 -17.90 8.00 6.26
C ALA A 133 -17.49 7.21 5.00
N GLN A 134 -17.68 7.83 3.83
CA GLN A 134 -17.29 7.22 2.57
C GLN A 134 -15.76 7.18 2.42
N ALA A 135 -15.06 8.25 2.83
CA ALA A 135 -13.60 8.27 2.83
C ALA A 135 -12.98 7.20 3.74
N LEU A 136 -13.57 6.91 4.90
CA LEU A 136 -13.09 5.83 5.76
C LEU A 136 -13.33 4.45 5.14
N LEU A 137 -14.49 4.25 4.49
CA LEU A 137 -14.83 2.99 3.83
C LEU A 137 -13.91 2.72 2.63
N THR A 138 -13.64 3.75 1.81
CA THR A 138 -12.70 3.65 0.68
C THR A 138 -11.30 3.33 1.19
N SER A 139 -10.85 3.95 2.28
CA SER A 139 -9.53 3.70 2.86
C SER A 139 -9.39 2.32 3.51
N LEU A 140 -10.46 1.81 4.11
CA LEU A 140 -10.51 0.44 4.60
C LEU A 140 -10.41 -0.55 3.43
N GLY A 141 -11.18 -0.33 2.38
CA GLY A 141 -11.10 -1.12 1.14
C GLY A 141 -9.71 -1.06 0.49
N ALA A 142 -9.07 0.10 0.52
CA ALA A 142 -7.74 0.32 -0.04
C ALA A 142 -6.68 -0.48 0.71
N GLY A 143 -6.70 -0.40 2.04
CA GLY A 143 -5.76 -1.09 2.92
C GLY A 143 -5.90 -2.60 2.83
N LEU A 144 -7.14 -3.11 2.83
CA LEU A 144 -7.40 -4.55 2.66
C LEU A 144 -7.03 -5.04 1.25
N GLY A 145 -7.34 -4.26 0.22
CA GLY A 145 -6.95 -4.56 -1.16
C GLY A 145 -5.43 -4.62 -1.32
N PHE A 146 -4.71 -3.65 -0.76
CA PHE A 146 -3.24 -3.66 -0.72
C PHE A 146 -2.71 -4.92 -0.04
N TRP A 147 -3.26 -5.30 1.12
CA TRP A 147 -2.83 -6.50 1.83
C TRP A 147 -3.09 -7.78 1.02
N LEU A 148 -4.24 -7.89 0.36
CA LEU A 148 -4.56 -9.01 -0.52
C LEU A 148 -3.59 -9.11 -1.69
N VAL A 149 -3.34 -8.01 -2.40
CA VAL A 149 -2.40 -7.97 -3.53
C VAL A 149 -0.99 -8.36 -3.07
N LEU A 150 -0.55 -7.83 -1.92
CA LEU A 150 0.75 -8.15 -1.34
C LEU A 150 0.88 -9.65 -1.03
N SER A 151 -0.16 -10.26 -0.45
CA SER A 151 -0.21 -11.69 -0.16
C SER A 151 -0.11 -12.54 -1.43
N LEU A 152 -0.89 -12.20 -2.46
CA LEU A 152 -0.86 -12.90 -3.75
C LEU A 152 0.49 -12.75 -4.46
N PHE A 153 1.08 -11.56 -4.41
CA PHE A 153 2.39 -11.31 -5.00
C PHE A 153 3.49 -12.13 -4.31
N ASN A 154 3.40 -12.28 -2.99
CA ASN A 154 4.30 -13.15 -2.25
C ASN A 154 4.15 -14.63 -2.61
N ASP A 155 2.92 -15.12 -2.77
CA ASP A 155 2.68 -16.49 -3.25
C ASP A 155 3.24 -16.69 -4.67
N LEU A 156 3.03 -15.72 -5.57
CA LEU A 156 3.59 -15.74 -6.92
C LEU A 156 5.11 -15.78 -6.89
N ARG A 157 5.77 -14.96 -6.06
CA ARG A 157 7.23 -14.97 -5.89
C ARG A 157 7.73 -16.33 -5.40
N GLN A 158 7.08 -16.92 -4.39
CA GLN A 158 7.43 -18.24 -3.88
C GLN A 158 7.29 -19.35 -4.94
N ARG A 159 6.25 -19.28 -5.77
CA ARG A 159 6.06 -20.24 -6.88
C ARG A 159 7.06 -20.08 -8.00
N THR A 160 7.56 -18.87 -8.21
CA THR A 160 8.45 -18.53 -9.34
C THR A 160 9.94 -18.73 -8.99
N PHE A 161 10.24 -18.92 -7.70
CA PHE A 161 11.58 -19.12 -7.18
C PHE A 161 12.01 -20.60 -7.33
N HIS A 162 12.26 -21.03 -8.57
CA HIS A 162 12.76 -22.37 -8.87
C HIS A 162 13.77 -22.37 -10.03
N GLU A 163 14.63 -23.39 -10.08
CA GLU A 163 15.80 -23.44 -10.99
C GLU A 163 15.44 -23.46 -12.49
N GLU A 164 14.21 -23.80 -12.85
CA GLU A 164 13.74 -23.85 -14.25
C GLU A 164 13.67 -22.46 -14.92
N VAL A 165 13.73 -21.36 -14.15
CA VAL A 165 13.76 -20.01 -14.72
C VAL A 165 15.14 -19.72 -15.31
N PRO A 166 15.24 -19.29 -16.59
CA PRO A 166 16.52 -18.93 -17.20
C PRO A 166 17.24 -17.83 -16.41
N LEU A 167 18.57 -17.94 -16.30
CA LEU A 167 19.45 -16.99 -15.60
C LEU A 167 19.12 -15.49 -15.83
N PRO A 168 18.89 -14.99 -17.07
CA PRO A 168 18.60 -13.56 -17.28
C PRO A 168 17.24 -13.09 -16.72
N PHE A 169 16.33 -14.01 -16.42
CA PHE A 169 15.01 -13.67 -15.89
C PHE A 169 14.88 -13.83 -14.37
N ARG A 170 15.87 -14.43 -13.70
CA ARG A 170 15.81 -14.67 -12.25
C ARG A 170 15.82 -13.35 -11.46
N GLY A 171 14.99 -13.28 -10.42
CA GLY A 171 14.87 -12.11 -9.55
C GLY A 171 13.96 -11.03 -10.12
N LEU A 172 14.44 -9.79 -10.16
CA LEU A 172 13.63 -8.62 -10.51
C LEU A 172 12.89 -8.72 -11.86
N PRO A 173 13.48 -9.22 -12.96
CA PRO A 173 12.75 -9.29 -14.24
C PRO A 173 11.48 -10.13 -14.17
N ILE A 174 11.52 -11.32 -13.57
CA ILE A 174 10.34 -12.19 -13.48
C ILE A 174 9.32 -11.68 -12.46
N GLU A 175 9.77 -11.00 -11.40
CA GLU A 175 8.89 -10.30 -10.46
C GLU A 175 8.10 -9.19 -11.15
N LEU A 176 8.72 -8.41 -12.04
CA LEU A 176 8.04 -7.36 -12.80
C LEU A 176 7.06 -7.92 -13.83
N ILE A 177 7.42 -9.01 -14.50
CA ILE A 177 6.51 -9.72 -15.41
C ILE A 177 5.31 -10.25 -14.62
N GLY A 178 5.54 -10.86 -13.45
CA GLY A 178 4.50 -11.35 -12.55
C GLY A 178 3.58 -10.24 -12.05
N ALA A 179 4.14 -9.11 -11.63
CA ALA A 179 3.39 -7.91 -11.23
C ALA A 179 2.51 -7.38 -12.37
N GLY A 180 3.06 -7.31 -13.59
CA GLY A 180 2.32 -6.90 -14.78
C GLY A 180 1.16 -7.84 -15.11
N LEU A 181 1.39 -9.17 -15.05
CA LEU A 181 0.37 -10.18 -15.30
C LEU A 181 -0.73 -10.15 -14.23
N MET A 182 -0.37 -9.98 -12.95
CA MET A 182 -1.33 -9.74 -11.88
C MET A 182 -2.16 -8.48 -12.15
N GLY A 183 -1.53 -7.40 -12.59
CA GLY A 183 -2.23 -6.17 -12.99
C GLY A 183 -3.30 -6.41 -14.06
N VAL A 184 -2.95 -7.16 -15.12
CA VAL A 184 -3.90 -7.56 -16.17
C VAL A 184 -5.02 -8.45 -15.64
N ALA A 185 -4.71 -9.41 -14.76
CA ALA A 185 -5.72 -10.26 -14.14
C ALA A 185 -6.73 -9.44 -13.30
N PHE A 186 -6.23 -8.43 -12.56
CA PHE A 186 -7.10 -7.54 -11.80
C PHE A 186 -7.94 -6.61 -12.67
N LEU A 187 -7.42 -6.13 -13.81
CA LEU A 187 -8.22 -5.41 -14.80
C LEU A 187 -9.41 -6.27 -15.29
N GLY A 188 -9.27 -7.59 -15.37
CA GLY A 188 -10.38 -8.49 -15.72
C GLY A 188 -11.59 -8.38 -14.77
N PHE A 189 -11.38 -8.17 -13.47
CA PHE A 189 -12.47 -8.02 -12.49
C PHE A 189 -13.29 -6.74 -12.68
N THR A 190 -12.72 -5.75 -13.34
CA THR A 190 -13.34 -4.45 -13.56
C THR A 190 -14.46 -4.52 -14.60
N ALA A 191 -14.35 -5.47 -15.54
CA ALA A 191 -15.38 -5.75 -16.54
C ALA A 191 -16.56 -6.58 -15.97
N LEU A 192 -16.39 -7.24 -14.82
CA LEU A 192 -17.43 -8.05 -14.18
C LEU A 192 -18.46 -7.23 -13.40
N VAL A 193 -18.16 -5.96 -13.13
CA VAL A 193 -19.02 -5.07 -12.35
C VAL A 193 -19.61 -4.01 -13.30
N LYS A 194 -20.61 -4.41 -14.10
CA LYS A 194 -21.46 -3.45 -14.83
C LYS A 194 -22.52 -2.86 -13.88
N PRO A 195 -22.94 -1.59 -14.10
CA PRO A 195 -23.99 -0.95 -13.32
C PRO A 195 -25.35 -1.65 -13.44
#